data_AF-A0A7S4AA95-F1
#
_entry.id   AF-A0A7S4AA95-F1
#
_cell.length_a   1.000
_cell.length_b   1.000
_cell.length_c   1.000
_cell.angle_alpha   90.00
_cell.angle_beta   90.00
_cell.angle_gamma   90.00
#
_symmetry.space_group_name_H-M   'P 1'
#
loop_
_entity.id
_entity.type
_entity.pdbx_description
1 polymer ?
#
loop_
_entity_poly.entity_id
_entity_poly.type
_entity_poly.pdbx_seq_one_letter_code
_entity_poly.pdbx_strand_id
1 'polypeptide(L)'
;NAVENSPFLEKLKQKGNEVLFMTEPIDEYCVQQLKEYEGKKLVCATKEGLTIEDSDEEKKKKEAEKEAFEDLCKIMKEILGEKVEKVVISDRLSDSPCILVTGEYGWRI
;
A
#
# COMPACT_ATOMS: atom_id res chain seq x y z
N ASN A 1 -11.15 -10.51 13.38
CA ASN A 1 -10.65 -9.13 13.20
C ASN A 1 -9.21 -9.10 12.67
N ALA A 2 -8.91 -9.79 11.56
CA ALA A 2 -7.55 -9.85 11.01
C ALA A 2 -7.20 -8.64 10.11
N VAL A 3 -8.20 -8.11 9.39
CA VAL A 3 -8.02 -6.98 8.46
C VAL A 3 -7.90 -5.65 9.20
N GLU A 4 -8.59 -5.51 10.33
CA GLU A 4 -8.59 -4.28 11.12
C GLU A 4 -7.19 -3.94 11.67
N ASN A 5 -6.41 -4.93 12.09
CA ASN A 5 -5.04 -4.73 12.59
C ASN A 5 -3.98 -4.89 11.50
N SER A 6 -4.38 -4.78 10.23
CA SER A 6 -3.47 -4.99 9.12
C SER A 6 -2.50 -3.81 8.95
N PRO A 7 -1.20 -4.08 8.73
CA PRO A 7 -0.20 -3.05 8.43
C PRO A 7 -0.55 -2.14 7.25
N PHE A 8 -1.35 -2.63 6.30
CA PHE A 8 -1.80 -1.83 5.15
C PHE A 8 -2.67 -0.63 5.53
N LEU A 9 -3.24 -0.62 6.74
CA LEU A 9 -4.21 0.38 7.19
C LEU A 9 -3.63 1.39 8.18
N GLU A 10 -2.40 1.22 8.64
CA GLU A 10 -1.82 2.03 9.74
C GLU A 10 -1.92 3.52 9.45
N LYS A 11 -1.36 3.97 8.32
CA LYS A 11 -1.38 5.39 7.96
C LYS A 11 -2.76 5.90 7.55
N LEU A 12 -3.58 5.04 6.94
CA LEU A 12 -4.97 5.38 6.60
C LEU A 12 -5.78 5.69 7.86
N LYS A 13 -5.62 4.86 8.90
CA LYS A 13 -6.22 5.07 10.22
C LYS A 13 -5.70 6.33 10.90
N GLN A 14 -4.39 6.57 10.88
CA GLN A 14 -3.80 7.79 11.47
C GLN A 14 -4.34 9.07 10.84
N LYS A 15 -4.58 9.06 9.53
CA LYS A 15 -5.15 10.21 8.81
C LYS A 15 -6.68 10.29 8.88
N GLY A 16 -7.33 9.36 9.58
CA GLY A 16 -8.79 9.34 9.72
C GLY A 16 -9.54 8.98 8.44
N ASN A 17 -8.89 8.31 7.48
CA ASN A 17 -9.57 7.82 6.28
C ASN A 17 -10.44 6.62 6.63
N GLU A 18 -11.69 6.64 6.15
CA GLU A 18 -12.58 5.50 6.28
C GLU A 18 -12.13 4.37 5.34
N VAL A 19 -12.09 3.14 5.85
CA VAL A 19 -11.67 1.95 5.11
C VAL A 19 -12.82 0.95 5.07
N LEU A 20 -13.24 0.59 3.87
CA LEU A 20 -14.27 -0.43 3.66
C LEU A 20 -13.67 -1.83 3.77
N PHE A 21 -14.19 -2.64 4.70
CA PHE A 21 -13.81 -4.04 4.84
C PHE A 21 -14.71 -4.94 4.02
N MET A 22 -14.08 -5.62 3.07
CA MET A 22 -14.69 -6.63 2.23
C MET A 22 -14.20 -7.99 2.70
N THR A 23 -15.09 -8.74 3.33
CA THR A 23 -14.75 -9.98 4.05
C THR A 23 -15.25 -11.23 3.35
N GLU A 24 -16.03 -11.09 2.28
CA GLU A 24 -16.58 -12.22 1.54
C GLU A 24 -15.75 -12.52 0.29
N PRO A 25 -15.55 -13.79 -0.10
CA PRO A 25 -14.80 -14.13 -1.31
C PRO A 25 -15.38 -13.52 -2.59
N ILE A 26 -16.70 -13.30 -2.63
CA ILE A 26 -17.37 -12.68 -3.77
C ILE A 26 -16.95 -11.21 -3.96
N ASP A 27 -16.54 -10.53 -2.89
CA ASP A 27 -16.18 -9.11 -2.92
C ASP A 27 -15.00 -8.85 -3.86
N GLU A 28 -14.04 -9.79 -3.95
CA GLU A 28 -12.90 -9.68 -4.85
C GLU A 28 -13.32 -9.60 -6.33
N TYR A 29 -14.38 -10.31 -6.72
CA TYR A 29 -14.94 -10.22 -8.06
C TYR A 29 -15.78 -8.94 -8.24
N CYS A 30 -16.53 -8.54 -7.21
CA CYS A 30 -17.35 -7.34 -7.25
C CYS A 30 -16.51 -6.08 -7.49
N VAL A 31 -15.40 -5.90 -6.77
CA VAL A 31 -14.54 -4.69 -6.91
C VAL A 31 -13.74 -4.64 -8.19
N GLN A 32 -13.52 -5.77 -8.86
CA GLN A 32 -12.90 -5.75 -10.19
C GLN A 32 -13.80 -5.06 -11.22
N GLN A 33 -15.13 -5.18 -11.06
CA GLN A 33 -16.12 -4.54 -11.92
C GLN A 33 -16.54 -3.16 -11.40
N LEU A 34 -16.66 -3.00 -10.08
CA LEU A 34 -17.00 -1.74 -9.43
C LEU A 34 -15.76 -0.85 -9.30
N LYS A 35 -15.44 -0.10 -10.36
CA LYS A 35 -14.26 0.79 -10.37
C LYS A 35 -14.49 2.12 -9.66
N GLU A 36 -15.72 2.60 -9.66
CA GLU A 36 -16.11 3.88 -9.08
C GLU A 36 -17.49 3.80 -8.43
N TYR A 37 -17.70 4.62 -7.41
CA TYR A 37 -18.99 4.83 -6.75
C TYR A 37 -19.16 6.31 -6.47
N GLU A 38 -20.27 6.90 -6.93
CA GLU A 38 -20.55 8.33 -6.77
C GLU A 38 -19.40 9.25 -7.24
N GLY A 39 -18.73 8.88 -8.34
CA GLY A 39 -17.58 9.61 -8.88
C GLY A 39 -16.28 9.46 -8.09
N LYS A 40 -16.26 8.63 -7.04
CA LYS A 40 -15.05 8.29 -6.28
C LYS A 40 -14.50 6.95 -6.76
N LYS A 41 -13.25 6.95 -7.21
CA LYS A 41 -12.55 5.73 -7.62
C LYS A 41 -12.26 4.86 -6.38
N LEU A 42 -12.57 3.57 -6.46
CA LEU A 42 -12.20 2.62 -5.42
C LEU A 42 -10.73 2.24 -5.58
N VAL A 43 -9.97 2.36 -4.49
CA VAL A 43 -8.55 2.05 -4.43
C VAL A 43 -8.32 1.00 -3.35
N CYS A 44 -7.59 -0.05 -3.69
CA CYS A 44 -7.30 -1.14 -2.77
C CYS A 44 -6.06 -0.84 -1.93
N ALA A 45 -6.19 -0.83 -0.60
CA ALA A 45 -5.08 -0.55 0.32
C ALA A 45 -3.93 -1.58 0.25
N THR A 46 -4.23 -2.82 -0.14
CA THR A 46 -3.26 -3.92 -0.24
C THR A 46 -2.57 -4.02 -1.60
N LYS A 47 -2.94 -3.17 -2.56
CA LYS A 47 -2.35 -3.14 -3.91
C LYS A 47 -1.44 -1.92 -4.07
N GLU A 48 -0.64 -1.93 -5.13
CA GLU A 48 0.04 -0.73 -5.59
C GLU A 48 -0.96 0.31 -6.11
N GLY A 49 -0.56 1.59 -6.09
CA GLY A 49 -1.40 2.70 -6.54
C GLY A 49 -2.24 3.38 -5.45
N LEU A 50 -2.07 2.99 -4.17
CA LEU A 50 -2.62 3.74 -3.05
C LEU A 50 -1.88 5.07 -2.92
N THR A 51 -2.56 6.17 -3.25
CA THR A 51 -2.09 7.53 -2.99
C THR A 51 -2.80 8.05 -1.75
N ILE A 52 -2.04 8.36 -0.71
CA ILE A 52 -2.53 9.02 0.48
C ILE A 52 -2.24 10.51 0.34
N GLU A 53 -3.23 11.36 0.59
CA GLU A 53 -3.01 12.81 0.58
C GLU A 53 -2.06 13.20 1.71
N ASP A 54 -0.88 13.70 1.36
CA ASP A 54 0.13 14.18 2.29
C ASP A 54 0.37 15.68 2.15
N SER A 55 0.81 16.30 3.25
CA SER A 55 1.26 17.70 3.24
C SER A 55 2.55 17.85 2.42
N ASP A 56 2.87 19.08 2.01
CA ASP A 56 4.09 19.35 1.25
C ASP A 56 5.37 19.04 2.05
N GLU A 57 5.33 19.14 3.38
CA GLU A 57 6.43 18.74 4.25
C GLU A 57 6.62 17.22 4.29
N GLU A 58 5.53 16.46 4.38
CA GLU A 58 5.56 14.99 4.34
C GLU A 58 6.08 14.50 2.98
N LYS A 59 5.70 15.14 1.87
CA LYS A 59 6.23 14.80 0.53
C LYS A 59 7.74 15.01 0.44
N LYS A 60 8.25 16.14 0.92
CA LYS A 60 9.71 16.41 0.95
C LYS A 60 10.46 15.40 1.81
N LYS A 61 9.92 15.06 2.98
CA LYS A 61 10.52 14.05 3.86
C LYS A 61 10.56 12.68 3.17
N LYS A 62 9.50 12.28 2.47
CA LYS A 62 9.45 11.04 1.67
C LYS A 62 10.50 11.02 0.56
N GLU A 63 10.68 12.12 -0.16
CA GLU A 63 11.71 12.20 -1.22
C GLU A 63 13.12 12.04 -0.63
N ALA A 64 13.41 12.74 0.48
CA ALA A 64 14.69 12.62 1.17
C ALA A 64 14.93 11.18 1.72
N GLU A 65 13.91 10.54 2.27
CA GLU A 65 14.00 9.15 2.75
C GLU A 65 14.20 8.17 1.58
N LYS A 66 13.53 8.37 0.44
CA LYS A 66 13.74 7.55 -0.76
C LYS A 66 15.18 7.61 -1.24
N GLU A 67 15.77 8.80 -1.27
CA GLU A 67 17.18 8.99 -1.64
C GLU A 67 18.12 8.37 -0.59
N ALA A 68 17.88 8.61 0.70
CA ALA A 68 18.73 8.12 1.77
C ALA A 68 18.75 6.59 1.88
N PHE A 69 17.66 5.92 1.52
CA PHE A 69 17.53 4.46 1.59
C PHE A 69 17.54 3.77 0.23
N GLU A 70 17.91 4.46 -0.85
CA GLU A 70 17.96 3.89 -2.19
C GLU A 70 18.95 2.71 -2.26
N ASP A 71 20.14 2.87 -1.68
CA ASP A 71 21.17 1.83 -1.66
C ASP A 71 20.73 0.62 -0.81
N LEU A 72 20.03 0.84 0.29
CA LEU A 72 19.46 -0.24 1.11
C LEU A 72 18.41 -1.02 0.31
N CYS A 73 17.53 -0.32 -0.42
CA CYS A 73 16.53 -0.96 -1.28
C CYS A 73 17.18 -1.82 -2.36
N LYS A 74 18.29 -1.35 -2.97
CA LYS A 74 19.06 -2.11 -3.96
C LYS A 74 19.64 -3.39 -3.36
N ILE A 75 20.33 -3.29 -2.22
CA ILE A 75 20.92 -4.46 -1.53
C ILE A 75 19.83 -5.48 -1.17
N MET A 76 18.69 -5.02 -0.63
CA MET A 76 17.56 -5.91 -0.31
C MET A 76 17.01 -6.59 -1.56
N LYS A 77 16.89 -5.87 -2.68
CA LYS A 77 16.43 -6.43 -3.95
C LYS A 77 17.41 -7.48 -4.49
N GLU A 78 18.71 -7.25 -4.38
CA GLU A 78 19.73 -8.22 -4.78
C GLU A 78 19.66 -9.50 -3.94
N ILE A 79 19.50 -9.39 -2.62
CA ILE A 79 19.39 -10.53 -1.70
C ILE A 79 18.11 -11.33 -1.97
N LEU A 80 16.98 -10.64 -2.21
CA LEU A 80 15.68 -11.28 -2.46
C LEU A 80 15.53 -11.83 -3.87
N GLY A 81 16.33 -11.34 -4.82
CA GLY A 81 16.41 -11.83 -6.19
C GLY A 81 15.04 -11.84 -6.90
N GLU A 82 14.65 -13.00 -7.41
CA GLU A 82 13.40 -13.20 -8.17
C GLU A 82 12.14 -13.32 -7.29
N LYS A 83 12.28 -13.38 -5.95
CA LYS A 83 11.13 -13.53 -5.04
C LYS A 83 10.27 -12.27 -4.93
N VAL A 84 10.83 -11.11 -5.24
CA VAL A 84 10.13 -9.81 -5.21
C VAL A 84 10.34 -9.10 -6.53
N GLU A 85 9.39 -8.30 -6.98
CA GLU A 85 9.57 -7.52 -8.21
C GLU A 85 10.48 -6.30 -7.95
N LYS A 86 10.18 -5.54 -6.89
CA LYS A 86 10.91 -4.33 -6.48
C LYS A 86 10.85 -4.15 -4.96
N VAL A 87 11.82 -3.41 -4.42
CA VAL A 87 11.85 -2.96 -3.03
C VAL A 87 11.82 -1.44 -3.04
N VAL A 88 10.86 -0.86 -2.32
CA VAL A 88 10.63 0.59 -2.28
C VAL A 88 10.35 1.03 -0.86
N ILE A 89 10.65 2.29 -0.54
CA ILE A 89 10.27 2.89 0.73
C ILE A 89 8.75 3.04 0.78
N SER A 90 8.17 2.39 1.78
CA SER A 90 6.74 2.39 2.01
C SER A 90 6.30 3.74 2.54
N ASP A 91 5.15 4.18 2.07
CA ASP A 91 4.59 5.48 2.38
C ASP A 91 3.27 5.38 3.17
N ARG A 92 2.89 4.14 3.52
CA ARG A 92 1.63 3.71 4.13
C ARG A 92 1.78 3.03 5.51
N LEU A 93 3.02 2.82 5.95
CA LEU A 93 3.34 2.22 7.26
C LEU A 93 3.59 3.29 8.32
N SER A 94 3.35 2.95 9.58
CA SER A 94 3.76 3.71 10.76
C SER A 94 4.64 2.86 11.67
N ASP A 95 4.09 1.74 12.14
CA ASP A 95 4.65 0.95 13.24
C ASP A 95 5.26 -0.36 12.72
N SER A 96 4.71 -0.88 11.62
CA SER A 96 5.22 -2.08 10.98
C SER A 96 6.52 -1.80 10.20
N PRO A 97 7.54 -2.69 10.27
CA PRO A 97 8.84 -2.46 9.65
C PRO A 97 8.82 -2.62 8.12
N CYS A 98 7.98 -3.51 7.58
CA CYS A 98 7.82 -3.73 6.15
C CYS A 98 6.50 -4.43 5.82
N ILE A 99 6.08 -4.36 4.55
CA ILE A 99 4.91 -5.06 4.00
C ILE A 99 5.19 -5.60 2.61
N LEU A 100 4.48 -6.66 2.22
CA LEU A 100 4.42 -7.15 0.86
C LEU A 100 3.15 -6.62 0.19
N VAL A 101 3.33 -5.97 -0.96
CA VAL A 101 2.23 -5.39 -1.74
C VAL A 101 2.15 -6.13 -3.07
N THR A 102 0.95 -6.50 -3.49
CA THR A 102 0.72 -7.06 -4.83
C THR A 102 0.62 -5.94 -5.85
N GLY A 103 1.17 -6.15 -7.06
CA GLY A 103 1.02 -5.19 -8.17
C GLY A 103 -0.45 -4.84 -8.46
N GLU A 104 -0.68 -3.68 -9.10
CA GLU A 104 -2.03 -3.13 -9.33
C GLU A 104 -2.99 -4.15 -10.00
N TYR A 105 -2.48 -4.91 -10.97
CA TYR A 105 -3.21 -5.95 -11.70
C TYR A 105 -2.99 -7.37 -11.16
N GLY A 106 -2.22 -7.51 -10.07
CA GLY A 106 -1.96 -8.80 -9.43
C GLY A 106 -3.21 -9.35 -8.74
N TRP A 107 -3.31 -10.68 -8.71
CA TRP A 107 -4.29 -11.40 -7.90
C TRP A 107 -3.77 -11.48 -6.46
N ARG A 108 -4.67 -11.29 -5.50
CA ARG A 108 -4.38 -11.52 -4.09
C ARG A 108 -4.71 -12.98 -3.80
N ILE A 109 -3.89 -13.62 -2.98
CA ILE A 109 -4.06 -15.01 -2.53
C ILE A 109 -4.72 -14.99 -1.16
#